data_AF-A0A7X1WXI7-F1
#
_entry.id   AF-A0A7X1WXI7-F1
#
_cell.length_a   1.000
_cell.length_b   1.000
_cell.length_c   1.000
_cell.angle_alpha   90.00
_cell.angle_beta   90.00
_cell.angle_gamma   90.00
#
_symmetry.space_group_name_H-M   'P 1'
#
loop_
_entity.id
_entity.type
_entity.pdbx_description
1 polymer ?
#
loop_
_entity_poly.entity_id
_entity_poly.type
_entity_poly.pdbx_seq_one_letter_code
_entity_poly.pdbx_strand_id
1 'polypeptide(L)'
;VRYRAGQHVVLWTPGGIARPYSLASLPDEDRFLEFHVDCAHPGEFADAARQFKVGDPVRLGELRGGALRYDPDWQEQPLWLMTAGTGLAPLFGVLREALRQDHQGPIRLVHVARDDSEFYLRAQLQALAAEHANLTLEWVLRSELADYLLQLRGVARQTHALVCGHPDTVEAFAKRLFLAGLSRNQLLADAFLTRS
;
A
#
# COMPACT_ATOMS: atom_id res chain seq x y z
N VAL A 1 19.11 -1.23 7.68
CA VAL A 1 18.42 0.07 7.93
C VAL A 1 17.35 -0.19 8.97
N ARG A 2 17.22 0.63 10.01
CA ARG A 2 16.08 0.50 10.96
C ARG A 2 14.91 1.32 10.41
N TYR A 3 13.78 0.69 10.17
CA TYR A 3 12.57 1.34 9.62
C TYR A 3 11.31 0.66 10.16
N ARG A 4 10.14 1.25 9.90
CA ARG A 4 8.82 0.70 10.23
C ARG A 4 7.99 0.50 8.96
N ALA A 5 7.08 -0.46 8.98
CA ALA A 5 6.11 -0.68 7.90
C ALA A 5 5.36 0.62 7.56
N GLY A 6 5.20 0.89 6.26
CA GLY A 6 4.59 2.12 5.74
C GLY A 6 5.54 3.30 5.52
N GLN A 7 6.82 3.20 5.90
CA GLN A 7 7.83 4.19 5.56
C GLN A 7 8.38 4.06 4.14
N HIS A 8 9.03 5.11 3.65
CA HIS A 8 9.67 5.16 2.34
C HIS A 8 11.09 5.70 2.42
N VAL A 9 11.92 5.37 1.43
CA VAL A 9 13.29 5.87 1.26
C VAL A 9 13.45 6.45 -0.14
N VAL A 10 14.41 7.35 -0.31
CA VAL A 10 14.82 7.77 -1.66
C VAL A 10 15.74 6.72 -2.26
N LEU A 11 15.37 6.15 -3.40
CA LEU A 11 16.25 5.27 -4.18
C LEU A 11 16.98 6.09 -5.24
N TRP A 12 18.28 5.82 -5.37
CA TRP A 12 19.14 6.40 -6.40
C TRP A 12 19.62 5.30 -7.34
N THR A 13 19.33 5.50 -8.62
CA THR A 13 19.89 4.66 -9.70
C THR A 13 21.37 5.01 -9.93
N PRO A 14 22.16 4.11 -10.57
CA PRO A 14 23.53 4.42 -10.98
C PRO A 14 23.64 5.66 -11.89
N GLY A 15 22.61 5.91 -12.70
CA GLY A 15 22.51 7.09 -13.58
C GLY A 15 22.13 8.39 -12.87
N GLY A 16 22.01 8.40 -11.54
CA GLY A 16 21.75 9.61 -10.74
C GLY A 16 20.27 9.97 -10.59
N ILE A 17 19.35 9.16 -11.13
CA ILE A 17 17.91 9.38 -10.97
C ILE A 17 17.49 9.01 -9.54
N ALA A 18 16.82 9.94 -8.86
CA ALA A 18 16.36 9.79 -7.48
C ALA A 18 14.83 9.84 -7.39
N ARG A 19 14.20 8.85 -6.77
CA ARG A 19 12.75 8.83 -6.51
C ARG A 19 12.43 8.18 -5.14
N PRO A 20 11.40 8.68 -4.43
CA PRO A 20 10.93 8.01 -3.22
C PRO A 20 10.20 6.71 -3.57
N TYR A 21 10.53 5.62 -2.87
CA TYR A 21 9.80 4.36 -2.93
C TYR A 21 9.50 3.85 -1.53
N SER A 22 8.26 3.41 -1.34
CA SER A 22 7.78 2.81 -0.11
C SER A 22 8.35 1.40 0.06
N LEU A 23 8.69 1.08 1.31
CA LEU A 23 9.16 -0.25 1.69
C LEU A 23 7.97 -1.21 1.76
N ALA A 24 8.04 -2.29 1.01
CA ALA A 24 7.10 -3.41 1.08
C ALA A 24 7.56 -4.51 2.06
N SER A 25 8.86 -4.57 2.33
CA SER A 25 9.46 -5.51 3.28
C SER A 25 9.15 -5.13 4.73
N LEU A 26 9.14 -6.12 5.62
CA LEU A 26 9.08 -5.95 7.05
C LEU A 26 10.48 -5.91 7.69
N PRO A 27 10.73 -4.99 8.63
CA PRO A 27 11.96 -5.02 9.40
C PRO A 27 12.03 -6.33 10.20
N ASP A 28 13.22 -6.89 10.32
CA ASP A 28 13.55 -8.09 11.11
C ASP A 28 12.94 -9.43 10.60
N GLU A 29 11.91 -9.41 9.76
CA GLU A 29 11.37 -10.60 9.08
C GLU A 29 12.05 -10.85 7.73
N ASP A 30 12.23 -9.79 6.92
CA ASP A 30 12.77 -9.93 5.58
C ASP A 30 14.29 -9.66 5.55
N ARG A 31 15.01 -10.55 4.84
CA ARG A 31 16.45 -10.41 4.64
C ARG A 31 16.83 -9.20 3.77
N PHE A 32 15.94 -8.78 2.89
CA PHE A 32 16.18 -7.73 1.90
C PHE A 32 15.15 -6.63 2.01
N LEU A 33 15.54 -5.41 1.63
CA LEU A 33 14.58 -4.34 1.41
C LEU A 33 13.83 -4.62 0.11
N GLU A 34 12.50 -4.56 0.17
CA GLU A 34 11.63 -4.81 -0.97
C GLU A 34 10.90 -3.54 -1.39
N PHE A 35 10.86 -3.31 -2.70
CA PHE A 35 10.20 -2.17 -3.34
C PHE A 35 9.40 -2.67 -4.53
N HIS A 36 8.20 -2.15 -4.73
CA HIS A 36 7.41 -2.45 -5.92
C HIS A 36 7.45 -1.25 -6.87
N VAL A 37 7.92 -1.51 -8.10
CA VAL A 37 8.05 -0.50 -9.16
C VAL A 37 7.13 -0.89 -10.30
N ASP A 38 6.22 0.00 -10.68
CA ASP A 38 5.39 -0.18 -11.87
C ASP A 38 6.26 0.16 -13.10
N CYS A 39 6.65 -0.88 -13.82
CA CYS A 39 7.42 -0.78 -15.06
C CYS A 39 6.54 -0.99 -16.31
N ALA A 40 5.21 -0.84 -16.21
CA ALA A 40 4.32 -0.93 -17.38
C ALA A 40 4.38 0.32 -18.27
N HIS A 41 4.68 1.49 -17.68
CA HIS A 41 4.69 2.78 -18.38
C HIS A 41 6.11 3.39 -18.43
N PRO A 42 6.41 4.25 -19.42
CA PRO A 42 7.68 4.99 -19.45
C PRO A 42 7.84 5.89 -18.22
N GLY A 43 9.10 6.15 -17.85
CA GLY A 43 9.43 7.06 -16.77
C GLY A 43 10.85 6.84 -16.30
N GLU A 44 11.60 7.92 -16.05
CA GLU A 44 13.06 7.86 -15.86
C GLU A 44 13.52 6.74 -14.91
N PHE A 45 12.87 6.60 -13.75
CA PHE A 45 13.23 5.57 -12.79
C PHE A 45 12.79 4.17 -13.25
N ALA A 46 11.58 4.02 -13.81
CA ALA A 46 11.11 2.74 -14.34
C ALA A 46 12.00 2.26 -15.51
N ASP A 47 12.39 3.17 -16.39
CA ASP A 47 13.29 2.91 -17.52
C ASP A 47 14.67 2.46 -17.04
N ALA A 48 15.23 3.12 -16.01
CA ALA A 48 16.46 2.69 -15.36
C ALA A 48 16.30 1.34 -14.64
N ALA A 49 15.18 1.13 -13.94
CA ALA A 49 14.90 -0.11 -13.20
C ALA A 49 14.79 -1.33 -14.12
N ARG A 50 14.23 -1.17 -15.34
CA ARG A 50 14.20 -2.25 -16.35
C ARG A 50 15.60 -2.70 -16.80
N GLN A 51 16.63 -1.87 -16.59
CA GLN A 51 18.01 -2.19 -16.96
C GLN A 51 18.83 -2.79 -15.82
N PHE A 52 18.29 -2.82 -14.59
CA PHE A 52 19.01 -3.34 -13.44
C PHE A 52 19.32 -4.83 -13.57
N LYS A 53 20.51 -5.19 -13.10
CA LYS A 53 21.02 -6.55 -12.97
C LYS A 53 21.40 -6.83 -11.52
N VAL A 54 21.38 -8.10 -11.16
CA VAL A 54 21.90 -8.53 -9.85
C VAL A 54 23.35 -8.08 -9.71
N GLY A 55 23.64 -7.37 -8.61
CA GLY A 55 24.95 -6.78 -8.34
C GLY A 55 25.04 -5.28 -8.66
N ASP A 56 24.08 -4.71 -9.38
CA ASP A 56 24.06 -3.27 -9.63
C ASP A 56 23.85 -2.48 -8.33
N PRO A 57 24.62 -1.40 -8.11
CA PRO A 57 24.48 -0.60 -6.90
C PRO A 57 23.22 0.26 -6.97
N VAL A 58 22.34 0.10 -5.97
CA VAL A 58 21.25 1.04 -5.69
C VAL A 58 21.57 1.74 -4.39
N ARG A 59 21.68 3.08 -4.41
CA ARG A 59 21.97 3.84 -3.18
C ARG A 59 20.68 4.22 -2.48
N LEU A 60 20.67 4.05 -1.17
CA LEU A 60 19.57 4.47 -0.30
C LEU A 60 19.88 5.89 0.21
N GLY A 61 18.93 6.79 0.00
CA GLY A 61 18.91 8.11 0.62
C GLY A 61 18.24 8.08 1.99
N GLU A 62 17.77 9.24 2.42
CA GLU A 62 17.13 9.40 3.72
C GLU A 62 15.85 8.56 3.85
N LEU A 63 15.72 7.90 5.00
CA LEU A 63 14.47 7.31 5.44
C LEU A 63 13.51 8.44 5.82
N ARG A 64 12.33 8.41 5.23
CA ARG A 64 11.27 9.38 5.48
C ARG A 64 10.10 8.72 6.20
N GLY A 65 9.48 9.47 7.11
CA GLY A 65 8.20 9.06 7.68
C GLY A 65 7.14 9.03 6.59
N GLY A 66 6.37 7.95 6.53
CA GLY A 66 5.12 7.90 5.75
C GLY A 66 3.93 8.21 6.66
N ALA A 67 2.82 8.65 6.07
CA ALA A 67 1.56 8.77 6.79
C ALA A 67 1.05 7.39 7.28
N LEU A 68 1.44 6.34 6.55
CA LEU A 68 1.00 4.97 6.74
C LEU A 68 1.82 4.28 7.84
N ARG A 69 1.12 3.59 8.75
CA ARG A 69 1.69 2.78 9.83
C ARG A 69 0.62 1.84 10.37
N TYR A 70 1.05 0.77 11.04
CA TYR A 70 0.20 0.04 11.97
C TYR A 70 0.40 0.57 13.40
N ASP A 71 -0.66 0.58 14.20
CA ASP A 71 -0.63 0.90 15.61
C ASP A 71 -1.13 -0.31 16.41
N PRO A 72 -0.36 -0.84 17.38
CA PRO A 72 -0.79 -1.97 18.19
C PRO A 72 -2.13 -1.74 18.91
N ASP A 73 -2.46 -0.49 19.24
CA ASP A 73 -3.74 -0.15 19.90
C ASP A 73 -4.97 -0.43 19.00
N TRP A 74 -4.75 -0.72 17.71
CA TRP A 74 -5.80 -1.07 16.76
C TRP A 74 -6.07 -2.58 16.72
N GLN A 75 -5.41 -3.41 17.52
CA GLN A 75 -5.44 -4.88 17.42
C GLN A 75 -6.84 -5.49 17.29
N GLU A 76 -7.85 -4.94 17.98
CA GLU A 76 -9.24 -5.43 17.97
C GLU A 76 -10.17 -4.60 17.04
N GLN A 77 -9.66 -3.53 16.44
CA GLN A 77 -10.44 -2.56 15.69
C GLN A 77 -10.47 -2.90 14.19
N PRO A 78 -11.55 -2.60 13.44
CA PRO A 78 -11.57 -2.84 12.00
C PRO A 78 -10.47 -2.08 11.26
N LEU A 79 -9.72 -2.77 10.41
CA LEU A 79 -8.61 -2.19 9.63
C LEU A 79 -8.90 -2.27 8.13
N TRP A 80 -9.01 -1.12 7.46
CA TRP A 80 -9.28 -1.04 6.03
C TRP A 80 -8.03 -0.58 5.28
N LEU A 81 -7.56 -1.39 4.34
CA LEU A 81 -6.37 -1.13 3.52
C LEU A 81 -6.81 -0.93 2.07
N MET A 82 -6.84 0.30 1.60
CA MET A 82 -7.34 0.66 0.28
C MET A 82 -6.21 1.09 -0.63
N THR A 83 -5.98 0.32 -1.69
CA THR A 83 -4.79 0.46 -2.52
C THR A 83 -5.15 0.69 -3.98
N ALA A 84 -4.28 1.39 -4.71
CA ALA A 84 -4.33 1.45 -6.17
C ALA A 84 -2.93 1.28 -6.77
N GLY A 85 -2.78 0.33 -7.70
CA GLY A 85 -1.49 0.00 -8.32
C GLY A 85 -0.39 -0.26 -7.29
N THR A 86 0.79 0.32 -7.46
CA THR A 86 1.91 0.13 -6.52
C THR A 86 1.71 0.76 -5.14
N GLY A 87 0.61 1.47 -4.89
CA GLY A 87 0.17 1.83 -3.54
C GLY A 87 -0.07 0.62 -2.63
N LEU A 88 -0.19 -0.58 -3.21
CA LEU A 88 -0.17 -1.83 -2.46
C LEU A 88 1.17 -2.09 -1.75
N ALA A 89 2.32 -1.56 -2.21
CA ALA A 89 3.62 -1.79 -1.58
C ALA A 89 3.67 -1.43 -0.08
N PRO A 90 3.41 -0.17 0.34
CA PRO A 90 3.42 0.16 1.76
C PRO A 90 2.32 -0.57 2.54
N LEU A 91 1.14 -0.79 1.94
CA LEU A 91 0.02 -1.43 2.62
C LEU A 91 0.16 -2.94 2.74
N PHE A 92 0.97 -3.58 1.88
CA PHE A 92 1.39 -4.96 2.05
C PHE A 92 2.31 -5.11 3.26
N GLY A 93 3.27 -4.20 3.42
CA GLY A 93 4.08 -4.10 4.64
C GLY A 93 3.22 -3.87 5.89
N VAL A 94 2.27 -2.94 5.85
CA VAL A 94 1.37 -2.68 6.99
C VAL A 94 0.47 -3.89 7.30
N LEU A 95 -0.07 -4.56 6.27
CA LEU A 95 -0.87 -5.78 6.45
C LEU A 95 -0.05 -6.85 7.17
N ARG A 96 1.14 -7.16 6.65
CA ARG A 96 2.00 -8.19 7.25
C ARG A 96 2.40 -7.82 8.66
N GLU A 97 2.65 -6.54 8.95
CA GLU A 97 2.95 -6.08 10.31
C GLU A 97 1.76 -6.27 11.26
N ALA A 98 0.54 -5.96 10.81
CA ALA A 98 -0.68 -6.18 11.59
C ALA A 98 -0.87 -7.68 11.89
N LEU A 99 -0.69 -8.55 10.90
CA LEU A 99 -0.79 -10.00 11.06
C LEU A 99 0.31 -10.56 11.99
N ARG A 100 1.55 -10.08 11.86
CA ARG A 100 2.68 -10.44 12.73
C ARG A 100 2.44 -10.05 14.19
N GLN A 101 1.71 -8.96 14.42
CA GLN A 101 1.30 -8.50 15.74
C GLN A 101 -0.05 -9.08 16.20
N ASP A 102 -0.53 -10.14 15.55
CA ASP A 102 -1.74 -10.87 15.94
C ASP A 102 -2.98 -9.97 16.00
N HIS A 103 -3.20 -9.15 14.96
CA HIS A 103 -4.41 -8.35 14.80
C HIS A 103 -5.66 -9.25 14.74
N GLN A 104 -6.61 -9.01 15.63
CA GLN A 104 -7.84 -9.80 15.81
C GLN A 104 -9.05 -9.18 15.10
N GLY A 105 -9.05 -7.85 14.92
CA GLY A 105 -10.11 -7.13 14.22
C GLY A 105 -10.25 -7.57 12.76
N PRO A 106 -11.39 -7.27 12.11
CA PRO A 106 -11.57 -7.57 10.69
C PRO A 106 -10.67 -6.67 9.84
N ILE A 107 -9.89 -7.28 8.95
CA ILE A 107 -9.06 -6.61 7.97
C ILE A 107 -9.74 -6.69 6.60
N ARG A 108 -9.93 -5.54 5.96
CA ARG A 108 -10.45 -5.45 4.59
C ARG A 108 -9.39 -4.84 3.69
N LEU A 109 -8.83 -5.62 2.78
CA LEU A 109 -7.91 -5.12 1.76
C LEU A 109 -8.64 -4.97 0.43
N VAL A 110 -8.66 -3.76 -0.08
CA VAL A 110 -9.21 -3.40 -1.39
C VAL A 110 -8.06 -3.05 -2.32
N HIS A 111 -7.95 -3.74 -3.45
CA HIS A 111 -6.92 -3.45 -4.46
C HIS A 111 -7.55 -3.04 -5.77
N VAL A 112 -7.26 -1.80 -6.17
CA VAL A 112 -7.72 -1.20 -7.43
C VAL A 112 -6.63 -1.29 -8.49
N ALA A 113 -6.95 -1.88 -9.65
CA ALA A 113 -6.04 -1.97 -10.79
C ALA A 113 -6.76 -1.65 -12.10
N ARG A 114 -6.02 -1.40 -13.21
CA ARG A 114 -6.67 -1.07 -14.49
C ARG A 114 -7.34 -2.28 -15.12
N ASP A 115 -6.70 -3.43 -15.04
CA ASP A 115 -7.18 -4.72 -15.52
C ASP A 115 -6.72 -5.87 -14.60
N ASP A 116 -7.22 -7.08 -14.85
CA ASP A 116 -6.96 -8.25 -14.00
C ASP A 116 -5.48 -8.66 -13.95
N SER A 117 -4.71 -8.38 -15.00
CA SER A 117 -3.28 -8.71 -15.06
C SER A 117 -2.43 -7.83 -14.14
N GLU A 118 -2.96 -6.68 -13.74
CA GLU A 118 -2.30 -5.73 -12.84
C GLU A 118 -2.53 -6.02 -11.36
N PHE A 119 -3.35 -7.02 -11.01
CA PHE A 119 -3.48 -7.49 -9.63
C PHE A 119 -2.25 -8.30 -9.20
N TYR A 120 -1.11 -7.62 -9.10
CA TYR A 120 0.13 -8.21 -8.64
C TYR A 120 0.03 -8.56 -7.14
N LEU A 121 0.83 -9.54 -6.71
CA LEU A 121 0.74 -10.20 -5.39
C LEU A 121 -0.59 -10.91 -5.08
N ARG A 122 -1.48 -11.14 -6.07
CA ARG A 122 -2.76 -11.82 -5.86
C ARG A 122 -2.61 -13.18 -5.18
N ALA A 123 -1.69 -14.02 -5.65
CA ALA A 123 -1.47 -15.34 -5.07
C ALA A 123 -0.96 -15.27 -3.61
N GLN A 124 -0.03 -14.35 -3.34
CA GLN A 124 0.53 -14.13 -2.00
C GLN A 124 -0.54 -13.63 -1.02
N LEU A 125 -1.35 -12.65 -1.45
CA LEU A 125 -2.46 -12.13 -0.64
C LEU A 125 -3.51 -13.22 -0.40
N GLN A 126 -3.85 -14.01 -1.42
CA GLN A 126 -4.77 -15.14 -1.27
C GLN A 126 -4.26 -16.20 -0.27
N ALA A 127 -2.96 -16.48 -0.28
CA ALA A 127 -2.35 -17.38 0.71
C ALA A 127 -2.51 -16.83 2.14
N LEU A 128 -2.23 -15.53 2.35
CA LEU A 128 -2.45 -14.88 3.65
C LEU A 128 -3.93 -14.94 4.06
N ALA A 129 -4.87 -14.69 3.15
CA ALA A 129 -6.30 -14.76 3.47
C ALA A 129 -6.78 -16.18 3.78
N ALA A 130 -6.11 -17.22 3.25
CA ALA A 130 -6.40 -18.61 3.61
C ALA A 130 -5.91 -18.96 5.02
N GLU A 131 -4.85 -18.31 5.50
CA GLU A 131 -4.28 -18.50 6.84
C GLU A 131 -4.96 -17.62 7.90
N HIS A 132 -5.54 -16.49 7.50
CA HIS A 132 -6.12 -15.49 8.39
C HIS A 132 -7.60 -15.24 8.09
N ALA A 133 -8.48 -15.88 8.87
CA ALA A 133 -9.94 -15.79 8.68
C ALA A 133 -10.51 -14.36 8.85
N ASN A 134 -9.78 -13.46 9.49
CA ASN A 134 -10.16 -12.05 9.62
C ASN A 134 -9.73 -11.17 8.42
N LEU A 135 -9.03 -11.71 7.42
CA LEU A 135 -8.60 -10.98 6.23
C LEU A 135 -9.54 -11.22 5.04
N THR A 136 -10.25 -10.18 4.62
CA THR A 136 -11.04 -10.16 3.39
C THR A 136 -10.32 -9.40 2.29
N LEU A 137 -10.26 -9.98 1.09
CA LEU A 137 -9.65 -9.37 -0.10
C LEU A 137 -10.71 -9.00 -1.13
N GLU A 138 -10.60 -7.79 -1.68
CA GLU A 138 -11.49 -7.29 -2.71
C GLU A 138 -10.69 -6.70 -3.88
N TRP A 139 -10.90 -7.27 -5.06
CA TRP A 139 -10.24 -6.87 -6.30
C TRP A 139 -11.22 -6.02 -7.10
N VAL A 140 -10.85 -4.78 -7.38
CA VAL A 140 -11.74 -3.80 -8.01
C VAL A 140 -11.07 -3.27 -9.27
N LEU A 141 -11.73 -3.42 -10.41
CA LEU A 141 -11.24 -2.76 -11.61
C LEU A 141 -11.45 -1.25 -11.50
N ARG A 142 -10.53 -0.46 -12.05
CA ARG A 142 -10.63 1.01 -12.03
C ARG A 142 -11.94 1.50 -12.66
N SER A 143 -12.45 0.79 -13.67
CA SER A 143 -13.75 1.05 -14.29
C SER A 143 -14.94 0.87 -13.35
N GLU A 144 -14.79 0.03 -12.32
CA GLU A 144 -15.84 -0.32 -11.35
C GLU A 144 -15.72 0.46 -10.04
N LEU A 145 -14.65 1.25 -9.88
CA LEU A 145 -14.36 1.97 -8.64
C LEU A 145 -15.51 2.89 -8.21
N ALA A 146 -16.17 3.56 -9.15
CA ALA A 146 -17.29 4.44 -8.83
C ALA A 146 -18.46 3.68 -8.18
N ASP A 147 -18.85 2.55 -8.76
CA ASP A 147 -19.92 1.68 -8.24
C ASP A 147 -19.53 1.05 -6.91
N TYR A 148 -18.28 0.60 -6.80
CA TYR A 148 -17.72 0.10 -5.55
C TYR A 148 -17.83 1.11 -4.40
N LEU A 149 -17.43 2.37 -4.64
CA LEU A 149 -17.54 3.44 -3.66
C LEU A 149 -19.00 3.74 -3.31
N LEU A 150 -19.92 3.64 -4.27
CA LEU A 150 -21.35 3.75 -4.03
C LEU A 150 -21.93 2.59 -3.21
N GLN A 151 -21.25 1.46 -3.07
CA GLN A 151 -21.69 0.39 -2.17
C GLN A 151 -21.11 0.52 -0.77
N LEU A 152 -20.00 1.25 -0.62
CA LEU A 152 -19.35 1.47 0.65
C LEU A 152 -20.22 2.38 1.54
N ARG A 153 -20.95 1.79 2.47
CA ARG A 153 -21.92 2.43 3.38
C ARG A 153 -21.64 2.01 4.80
N GLY A 154 -21.74 2.96 5.75
CA GLY A 154 -21.59 2.70 7.18
C GLY A 154 -20.19 2.22 7.53
N VAL A 155 -19.40 3.10 8.15
CA VAL A 155 -18.11 2.70 8.74
C VAL A 155 -18.35 2.39 10.22
N ALA A 156 -17.93 1.21 10.68
CA ALA A 156 -18.00 0.87 12.09
C ALA A 156 -17.29 1.92 12.95
N ARG A 157 -17.79 2.15 14.17
CA ARG A 157 -17.08 3.00 15.12
C ARG A 157 -15.71 2.36 15.35
N GLN A 158 -14.66 3.20 15.42
CA GLN A 158 -13.27 2.77 15.59
C GLN A 158 -12.57 2.15 14.37
N THR A 159 -13.19 2.07 13.18
CA THR A 159 -12.45 1.66 11.99
C THR A 159 -11.26 2.58 11.73
N HIS A 160 -10.10 2.00 11.41
CA HIS A 160 -8.93 2.69 10.88
C HIS A 160 -8.80 2.39 9.40
N ALA A 161 -8.71 3.44 8.56
CA ALA A 161 -8.55 3.29 7.12
C ALA A 161 -7.20 3.86 6.67
N LEU A 162 -6.47 3.05 5.92
CA LEU A 162 -5.22 3.43 5.27
C LEU A 162 -5.43 3.39 3.77
N VAL A 163 -5.07 4.47 3.09
CA VAL A 163 -5.31 4.63 1.65
C VAL A 163 -4.00 4.98 0.95
N CYS A 164 -3.63 4.24 -0.10
CA CYS A 164 -2.41 4.51 -0.84
C CYS A 164 -2.51 4.21 -2.34
N GLY A 165 -1.92 5.08 -3.17
CA GLY A 165 -1.80 4.86 -4.61
C GLY A 165 -1.94 6.13 -5.42
N HIS A 166 -2.55 6.02 -6.60
CA HIS A 166 -2.76 7.15 -7.51
C HIS A 166 -3.60 8.27 -6.84
N PRO A 167 -3.24 9.56 -6.99
CA PRO A 167 -3.91 10.68 -6.32
C PRO A 167 -5.43 10.66 -6.44
N ASP A 168 -5.96 10.48 -7.66
CA ASP A 168 -7.40 10.44 -7.90
C ASP A 168 -8.12 9.33 -7.11
N THR A 169 -7.49 8.16 -7.00
CA THR A 169 -8.07 7.04 -6.26
C THR A 169 -8.00 7.28 -4.76
N VAL A 170 -6.89 7.84 -4.28
CA VAL A 170 -6.73 8.23 -2.86
C VAL A 170 -7.78 9.26 -2.47
N GLU A 171 -7.99 10.29 -3.31
CA GLU A 171 -9.02 11.31 -3.09
C GLU A 171 -10.43 10.72 -3.10
N ALA A 172 -10.75 9.85 -4.06
CA ALA A 172 -12.05 9.20 -4.17
C ALA A 172 -12.38 8.35 -2.92
N PHE A 173 -11.42 7.55 -2.45
CA PHE A 173 -11.57 6.79 -1.20
C PHE A 173 -11.72 7.71 0.01
N ALA A 174 -10.85 8.71 0.17
CA ALA A 174 -10.90 9.64 1.30
C ALA A 174 -12.25 10.37 1.39
N LYS A 175 -12.75 10.87 0.25
CA LYS A 175 -14.06 11.52 0.16
C LYS A 175 -15.18 10.57 0.54
N ARG A 176 -15.16 9.33 0.02
CA ARG A 176 -16.22 8.35 0.30
C ARG A 176 -16.22 7.91 1.77
N LEU A 177 -15.05 7.67 2.35
CA LEU A 177 -14.90 7.30 3.76
C LEU A 177 -15.41 8.39 4.69
N PHE A 178 -15.09 9.65 4.40
CA PHE A 178 -15.61 10.80 5.14
C PHE A 178 -17.15 10.86 5.08
N LEU A 179 -17.73 10.73 3.89
CA LEU A 179 -19.20 10.69 3.71
C LEU A 179 -19.85 9.46 4.37
N ALA A 180 -19.10 8.39 4.60
CA ALA A 180 -19.56 7.19 5.29
C ALA A 180 -19.38 7.26 6.82
N GLY A 181 -18.86 8.38 7.34
CA GLY A 181 -18.76 8.67 8.78
C GLY A 181 -17.40 8.38 9.42
N LEU A 182 -16.35 8.06 8.63
CA LEU A 182 -15.01 7.87 9.16
C LEU A 182 -14.44 9.21 9.65
N SER A 183 -13.92 9.25 10.88
CA SER A 183 -13.29 10.45 11.41
C SER A 183 -11.94 10.73 10.73
N ARG A 184 -11.56 12.00 10.62
CA ARG A 184 -10.29 12.40 9.99
C ARG A 184 -9.07 11.79 10.69
N ASN A 185 -9.10 11.63 12.01
CA ASN A 185 -7.99 11.03 12.77
C ASN A 185 -7.88 9.50 12.58
N GLN A 186 -8.84 8.88 11.91
CA GLN A 186 -8.86 7.46 11.60
C GLN A 186 -8.49 7.17 10.14
N LEU A 187 -8.24 8.21 9.35
CA LEU A 187 -7.80 8.11 7.96
C LEU A 187 -6.31 8.46 7.87
N LEU A 188 -5.51 7.51 7.38
CA LEU A 188 -4.13 7.76 6.96
C LEU A 188 -4.05 7.59 5.45
N ALA A 189 -3.52 8.58 4.74
CA ALA A 189 -3.49 8.57 3.28
C ALA A 189 -2.11 8.98 2.77
N ASP A 190 -1.65 8.31 1.71
CA ASP A 190 -0.42 8.66 0.99
C ASP A 190 -0.64 8.54 -0.52
N ALA A 191 -0.35 9.61 -1.27
CA ALA A 191 -0.62 9.70 -2.70
C ALA A 191 0.69 9.73 -3.50
N PHE A 192 0.82 8.83 -4.47
CA PHE A 192 1.99 8.74 -5.33
C PHE A 192 1.89 9.75 -6.48
N LEU A 193 2.51 10.92 -6.28
CA LEU A 193 2.48 11.99 -7.26
C LEU A 193 3.25 11.59 -8.52
N THR A 194 2.56 11.55 -9.65
CA THR A 194 3.20 11.52 -10.96
C THR A 194 3.72 12.93 -11.26
N ARG A 195 5.04 13.14 -11.17
CA ARG A 195 5.64 14.37 -11.69
C ARG A 195 5.71 14.26 -13.21
N SER A 196 4.91 15.08 -13.89
CA SER A 196 5.00 15.38 -15.32
C SER A 196 6.35 16.00 -15.66
#